data_AF-A0A1G9FUY9-F1
#
_entry.id   AF-A0A1G9FUY9-F1
#
_cell.length_a   1.000
_cell.length_b   1.000
_cell.length_c   1.000
_cell.angle_alpha   90.00
_cell.angle_beta   90.00
_cell.angle_gamma   90.00
#
_symmetry.space_group_name_H-M   'P 1'
#
loop_
_entity.id
_entity.type
_entity.pdbx_description
1 polymer ?
#
loop_
_entity_poly.entity_id
_entity_poly.type
_entity_poly.pdbx_seq_one_letter_code
_entity_poly.pdbx_strand_id
1 'polypeptide(L)'
;MLSALYGSVAFVFVLGGVVCAYDARSYTDEQRARAPRLVRAYFGSGLLLSVVGLVSLAWILVGGNVWTAGILLPAVSALPCLVQYRLHKRLAVDRSPLTERVESAVARKFNYSDP
;
A
#
# COMPACT_ATOMS: atom_id res chain seq x y z
N MET A 1 15.88 17.45 12.15
CA MET A 1 16.11 15.98 12.05
C MET A 1 14.80 15.19 12.12
N LEU A 2 14.00 15.35 13.19
CA LEU A 2 12.69 14.68 13.33
C LEU A 2 11.71 14.96 12.18
N SER A 3 11.57 16.22 11.76
CA SER A 3 10.68 16.58 10.63
C SER A 3 11.08 15.91 9.32
N ALA A 4 12.39 15.74 9.07
CA ALA A 4 12.88 15.04 7.90
C ALA A 4 12.54 13.55 7.97
N LEU A 5 12.76 12.90 9.13
CA LEU A 5 12.40 11.50 9.35
C LEU A 5 10.90 11.27 9.15
N TYR A 6 10.04 12.03 9.84
CA TYR A 6 8.59 11.89 9.71
C TYR A 6 8.09 12.28 8.32
N GLY A 7 8.75 13.23 7.65
CA GLY A 7 8.49 13.55 6.24
C GLY A 7 8.80 12.38 5.31
N SER A 8 9.93 11.69 5.52
CA SER A 8 10.26 10.47 4.76
C SER A 8 9.26 9.35 5.02
N VAL A 9 8.83 9.14 6.26
CA VAL A 9 7.79 8.15 6.59
C VAL A 9 6.46 8.50 5.90
N ALA A 10 6.04 9.77 5.96
CA ALA A 10 4.84 10.23 5.27
C ALA A 10 4.94 9.99 3.76
N PHE A 11 6.10 10.26 3.15
CA PHE A 11 6.34 9.98 1.74
C PHE A 11 6.26 8.49 1.38
N VAL A 12 6.85 7.61 2.21
CA VAL A 12 6.72 6.16 2.06
C VAL A 12 5.26 5.72 2.10
N PHE A 13 4.44 6.37 2.94
CA PHE A 13 3.01 6.05 3.05
C PHE A 13 2.22 6.50 1.83
N VAL A 14 2.58 7.65 1.23
CA VAL A 14 2.02 8.09 -0.06
C VAL A 14 2.26 7.01 -1.11
N LEU A 15 3.50 6.59 -1.29
CA LEU A 15 3.88 5.58 -2.27
C LEU A 15 3.27 4.22 -1.96
N GLY A 16 3.31 3.79 -0.70
CA GLY A 16 2.73 2.52 -0.24
C GLY A 16 1.23 2.44 -0.50
N GLY A 17 0.49 3.52 -0.25
CA GLY A 17 -0.94 3.57 -0.56
C GLY A 17 -1.24 3.47 -2.05
N VAL A 18 -0.41 4.09 -2.90
CA VAL A 18 -0.51 3.97 -4.38
C VAL A 18 -0.23 2.53 -4.80
N VAL A 19 0.78 1.89 -4.22
CA VAL A 19 1.10 0.48 -4.48
C VAL A 19 -0.08 -0.41 -4.08
N CYS A 20 -0.67 -0.24 -2.90
CA CYS A 20 -1.86 -1.00 -2.47
C CYS A 20 -3.07 -0.77 -3.41
N ALA A 21 -3.29 0.47 -3.84
CA ALA A 21 -4.38 0.78 -4.77
C ALA A 21 -4.15 0.15 -6.16
N TYR A 22 -2.90 0.16 -6.64
CA TYR A 22 -2.53 -0.51 -7.87
C TYR A 22 -2.65 -2.04 -7.73
N ASP A 23 -2.29 -2.57 -6.56
CA ASP A 23 -2.39 -4.01 -6.25
C ASP A 23 -3.83 -4.49 -6.30
N ALA A 24 -4.74 -3.75 -5.67
CA ALA A 24 -6.17 -4.03 -5.74
C ALA A 24 -6.70 -4.07 -7.20
N ARG A 25 -6.10 -3.27 -8.10
CA ARG A 25 -6.41 -3.27 -9.54
C ARG A 25 -5.70 -4.36 -10.34
N SER A 26 -4.78 -5.10 -9.74
CA SER A 26 -4.07 -6.18 -10.44
C SER A 26 -4.81 -7.52 -10.38
N TYR A 27 -5.71 -7.70 -9.40
CA TYR A 27 -6.59 -8.87 -9.28
C TYR A 27 -7.48 -9.03 -10.51
N THR A 28 -7.67 -10.28 -10.93
CA THR A 28 -8.54 -10.65 -12.07
C THR A 28 -10.02 -10.46 -11.75
N ASP A 29 -10.87 -10.35 -12.77
CA ASP A 29 -12.32 -10.14 -12.58
C ASP A 29 -12.97 -11.30 -11.81
N GLU A 30 -12.52 -12.54 -12.05
CA GLU A 30 -12.97 -13.71 -11.30
C GLU A 30 -12.62 -13.62 -9.81
N GLN A 31 -11.39 -13.22 -9.48
CA GLN A 31 -10.97 -13.00 -8.09
C GLN A 31 -11.78 -11.88 -7.43
N ARG A 32 -12.03 -10.79 -8.16
CA ARG A 32 -12.84 -9.68 -7.65
C ARG A 32 -14.29 -10.09 -7.39
N ALA A 33 -14.86 -10.92 -8.26
CA ALA A 33 -16.24 -11.42 -8.11
C ALA A 33 -16.41 -12.28 -6.85
N ARG A 34 -15.37 -13.03 -6.44
CA ARG A 34 -15.38 -13.86 -5.21
C ARG A 34 -15.36 -13.03 -3.92
N ALA A 35 -14.79 -11.82 -3.95
CA ALA A 35 -14.61 -10.99 -2.77
C ALA A 35 -14.74 -9.46 -3.01
N PRO A 36 -15.83 -8.96 -3.61
CA PRO A 36 -15.92 -7.60 -4.13
C PRO A 36 -15.79 -6.52 -3.05
N ARG A 37 -16.36 -6.78 -1.87
CA ARG A 37 -16.27 -5.86 -0.72
C ARG A 37 -14.83 -5.74 -0.19
N LEU A 38 -14.08 -6.84 -0.14
CA LEU A 38 -12.70 -6.84 0.36
C LEU A 38 -11.75 -6.17 -0.64
N VAL A 39 -11.94 -6.38 -1.94
CA VAL A 39 -11.15 -5.67 -2.97
C VAL A 39 -11.40 -4.16 -2.90
N ARG A 40 -12.67 -3.73 -2.77
CA ARG A 40 -13.01 -2.31 -2.60
C ARG A 40 -12.44 -1.74 -1.29
N ALA A 41 -12.52 -2.49 -0.20
CA ALA A 41 -11.93 -2.08 1.08
C ALA A 41 -10.41 -1.96 0.99
N TYR A 42 -9.75 -2.87 0.28
CA TYR A 42 -8.30 -2.85 0.11
C TYR A 42 -7.88 -1.64 -0.72
N PHE A 43 -8.54 -1.41 -1.86
CA PHE A 43 -8.34 -0.21 -2.68
C PHE A 43 -8.58 1.07 -1.88
N GLY A 44 -9.70 1.15 -1.16
CA GLY A 44 -10.05 2.30 -0.32
C GLY A 44 -9.04 2.54 0.80
N SER A 45 -8.56 1.49 1.45
CA SER A 45 -7.52 1.61 2.49
C SER A 45 -6.17 2.08 1.94
N GLY A 46 -5.80 1.67 0.71
CA GLY A 46 -4.63 2.19 0.01
C GLY A 46 -4.75 3.68 -0.31
N LEU A 47 -5.91 4.11 -0.85
CA LEU A 47 -6.17 5.52 -1.11
C LEU A 47 -6.15 6.36 0.18
N LEU A 48 -6.78 5.87 1.25
CA LEU A 48 -6.77 6.54 2.55
C LEU A 48 -5.34 6.69 3.07
N LEU A 49 -4.52 5.65 2.96
CA LEU A 49 -3.11 5.70 3.35
C LEU A 49 -2.36 6.79 2.58
N SER A 50 -2.56 6.87 1.26
CA SER A 50 -1.93 7.91 0.43
C SER A 50 -2.38 9.32 0.79
N VAL A 51 -3.69 9.52 1.04
CA VAL A 51 -4.22 10.82 1.46
C VAL A 51 -3.63 11.23 2.80
N VAL A 52 -3.58 10.32 3.77
CA VAL A 52 -3.00 10.59 5.10
C VAL A 52 -1.51 10.90 5.01
N GLY A 53 -0.77 10.19 4.15
CA GLY A 53 0.62 10.50 3.85
C GLY A 53 0.81 11.91 3.27
N LEU A 54 -0.02 12.30 2.29
CA LEU A 54 0.04 13.63 1.66
C LEU A 54 -0.31 14.74 2.66
N VAL A 55 -1.37 14.57 3.44
CA VAL A 55 -1.78 15.53 4.48
C VAL A 55 -0.69 15.68 5.53
N SER A 56 -0.09 14.56 5.98
CA SER A 56 1.00 14.58 6.96
C SER A 56 2.24 15.29 6.40
N LEU A 57 2.59 15.04 5.13
CA LEU A 57 3.71 15.70 4.47
C LEU A 57 3.47 17.21 4.36
N ALA A 58 2.30 17.62 3.88
CA ALA A 58 1.93 19.04 3.78
C ALA A 58 1.94 19.72 5.16
N TRP A 59 1.41 19.06 6.19
CA TRP A 59 1.42 19.57 7.57
C TRP A 59 2.85 19.82 8.08
N ILE A 60 3.76 18.87 7.88
CA ILE A 60 5.16 18.99 8.29
C ILE A 60 5.86 20.12 7.51
N LEU A 61 5.58 20.26 6.20
CA LEU A 61 6.18 21.30 5.35
C LEU A 61 5.77 22.72 5.76
N VAL A 62 4.57 22.91 6.30
CA VAL A 62 4.09 24.21 6.80
C VAL A 62 4.54 24.47 8.25
N GLY A 63 5.36 23.59 8.84
CA GLY A 63 5.90 23.74 10.19
C GLY A 63 5.01 23.16 11.30
N GLY A 64 4.05 22.30 10.94
CA GLY A 64 3.17 21.62 11.87
C GLY A 64 3.88 20.62 12.79
N ASN A 65 3.25 20.31 13.93
CA ASN A 65 3.81 19.39 14.92
C ASN A 65 3.88 17.95 14.37
N VAL A 66 5.08 17.36 14.40
CA VAL A 66 5.38 15.99 13.95
C VAL A 66 4.65 14.90 14.75
N TRP A 67 4.34 15.16 16.03
CA TRP A 67 3.65 14.18 16.88
C TRP A 67 2.22 13.89 16.40
N THR A 68 1.55 14.88 15.83
CA THR A 68 0.21 14.71 15.23
C THR A 68 0.26 13.75 14.04
N ALA A 69 1.28 13.86 13.19
CA ALA A 69 1.52 12.91 12.09
C ALA A 69 1.89 11.52 12.61
N GLY A 70 2.68 11.45 13.68
CA GLY A 70 3.14 10.20 14.29
C GLY A 70 2.04 9.32 14.89
N ILE A 71 0.89 9.88 15.28
CA ILE A 71 -0.27 9.11 15.75
C ILE A 71 -1.10 8.60 14.57
N LEU A 72 -1.34 9.45 13.56
CA LEU A 72 -2.21 9.14 12.44
C LEU A 72 -1.61 8.08 11.51
N LEU A 73 -0.31 8.16 11.25
CA LEU A 73 0.35 7.25 10.31
C LEU A 73 0.22 5.78 10.75
N PRO A 74 0.71 5.35 11.93
CA PRO A 74 0.65 3.93 12.33
C PRO A 74 -0.77 3.37 12.34
N ALA A 75 -1.73 4.13 12.87
CA ALA A 75 -3.12 3.71 12.97
C ALA A 75 -3.73 3.41 11.58
N VAL A 76 -3.45 4.25 10.59
CA VAL A 76 -3.98 4.09 9.22
C VAL A 76 -3.22 3.00 8.45
N SER A 77 -1.92 2.84 8.69
CA SER A 77 -1.11 1.80 7.99
C SER A 77 -1.52 0.37 8.32
N ALA A 78 -2.09 0.11 9.49
CA ALA A 78 -2.56 -1.22 9.86
C ALA A 78 -3.75 -1.71 9.01
N LEU A 79 -4.56 -0.78 8.49
CA LEU A 79 -5.76 -1.10 7.72
C LEU A 79 -5.47 -1.89 6.43
N PRO A 80 -4.63 -1.43 5.49
CA PRO A 80 -4.34 -2.17 4.28
C PRO A 80 -3.74 -3.56 4.57
N CYS A 81 -2.87 -3.69 5.56
CA CYS A 81 -2.29 -4.97 5.97
C CYS A 81 -3.37 -5.98 6.42
N LEU A 82 -4.30 -5.52 7.27
CA LEU A 82 -5.39 -6.37 7.77
C LEU A 82 -6.37 -6.75 6.66
N VAL A 83 -6.70 -5.81 5.78
CA VAL A 83 -7.62 -6.07 4.67
C VAL A 83 -6.95 -6.99 3.64
N GLN A 84 -5.66 -6.82 3.36
CA GLN A 84 -4.89 -7.69 2.46
C GLN A 84 -4.85 -9.12 2.99
N TYR A 85 -4.54 -9.31 4.27
CA TYR A 85 -4.57 -10.62 4.91
C TYR A 85 -5.94 -11.31 4.75
N ARG A 86 -7.02 -10.58 5.02
CA ARG A 86 -8.40 -11.10 4.86
C ARG A 86 -8.72 -11.44 3.39
N LEU A 87 -8.24 -10.63 2.45
CA LEU A 87 -8.44 -10.82 1.02
C LEU A 87 -7.70 -12.09 0.55
N HIS A 88 -6.42 -12.22 0.88
CA HIS A 88 -5.59 -13.38 0.53
C HIS A 88 -6.18 -14.67 1.11
N LYS A 89 -6.58 -14.65 2.39
CA LYS A 89 -7.25 -15.79 3.03
C LYS A 89 -8.55 -16.18 2.30
N ARG A 90 -9.33 -15.21 1.82
CA ARG A 90 -10.59 -15.47 1.11
C ARG A 90 -10.38 -15.94 -0.33
N LEU A 91 -9.33 -15.47 -0.99
CA LEU A 91 -8.99 -15.87 -2.35
C LEU A 91 -8.13 -17.14 -2.41
N ALA A 92 -7.66 -17.63 -1.26
CA ALA A 92 -6.71 -18.73 -1.15
C ALA A 92 -5.44 -18.49 -1.99
N VAL A 93 -4.87 -17.28 -1.87
CA VAL A 93 -3.67 -16.86 -2.59
C VAL A 93 -2.58 -16.49 -1.58
N ASP A 94 -1.38 -17.01 -1.76
CA ASP A 94 -0.25 -16.77 -0.87
C ASP A 94 0.49 -15.45 -1.16
N ARG A 95 0.57 -15.05 -2.44
CA ARG A 95 1.26 -13.82 -2.89
C ARG A 95 0.33 -12.87 -3.65
N SER A 96 0.65 -11.58 -3.60
CA SER A 96 -0.07 -10.59 -4.42
C SER A 96 0.28 -10.81 -5.91
N PRO A 97 -0.67 -10.58 -6.83
CA PRO A 97 -0.41 -10.66 -8.28
C PRO A 97 0.62 -9.63 -8.75
N LEU A 98 0.78 -8.50 -8.05
CA LEU A 98 1.84 -7.54 -8.38
C LEU A 98 3.22 -8.10 -8.05
N THR A 99 3.37 -8.84 -6.95
CA THR A 99 4.66 -9.42 -6.59
C THR A 99 5.18 -10.33 -7.70
N GLU A 100 4.32 -11.20 -8.24
CA GLU A 100 4.65 -12.09 -9.36
C GLU A 100 5.01 -11.31 -10.65
N ARG A 101 4.28 -10.22 -10.93
CA ARG A 101 4.56 -9.36 -12.09
C ARG A 101 5.89 -8.62 -11.96
N VAL A 102 6.23 -8.16 -10.75
CA VAL A 102 7.50 -7.49 -10.49
C VAL A 102 8.64 -8.49 -10.57
N GLU A 103 8.50 -9.67 -9.97
CA GLU A 103 9.48 -10.76 -10.02
C GLU A 103 9.79 -11.15 -11.47
N SER A 104 8.76 -11.40 -12.28
CA SER A 104 8.93 -11.71 -13.71
C SER A 104 9.47 -10.54 -14.56
N ALA A 105 9.18 -9.29 -14.21
CA ALA A 105 9.75 -8.13 -14.90
C ALA A 105 11.24 -7.92 -14.54
N VAL A 106 11.59 -8.12 -13.27
CA VAL A 106 12.97 -8.05 -12.78
C VAL A 106 13.80 -9.18 -13.39
N ALA A 107 13.31 -10.42 -13.36
CA ALA A 107 13.99 -11.57 -13.97
C ALA A 107 14.30 -11.32 -15.45
N ARG A 108 13.33 -10.83 -16.23
CA ARG A 108 13.54 -10.45 -17.64
C ARG A 108 14.56 -9.33 -17.82
N LYS A 109 14.57 -8.32 -16.96
CA LYS A 109 15.48 -7.18 -17.08
C LYS A 109 16.92 -7.53 -16.72
N PHE A 110 17.12 -8.45 -15.78
CA PHE A 110 18.45 -8.88 -15.33
C PHE A 110 18.94 -10.18 -15.98
N ASN A 111 18.18 -10.73 -16.93
CA ASN A 111 18.52 -11.93 -17.69
C ASN A 111 18.85 -13.13 -16.78
N TYR A 112 18.19 -13.23 -15.63
CA TYR A 112 18.20 -14.47 -14.85
C TYR A 112 17.46 -15.51 -15.68
N SER A 113 18.20 -16.49 -16.18
CA SER A 113 17.60 -17.75 -16.62
C SER A 113 16.89 -18.34 -15.41
N ASP A 114 15.60 -18.69 -15.54
CA ASP A 114 14.88 -19.41 -14.48
C ASP A 114 15.71 -20.64 -14.04
N PRO A 115 15.73 -20.99 -12.74
CA PRO A 115 16.28 -22.26 -12.27
C PRO A 115 15.48 -23.47 -12.80
#